data_AF-A0A7W4IC16-F1
#
_entry.id   AF-A0A7W4IC16-F1
#
_cell.length_a   1.000
_cell.length_b   1.000
_cell.length_c   1.000
_cell.angle_alpha   90.00
_cell.angle_beta   90.00
_cell.angle_gamma   90.00
#
_symmetry.space_group_name_H-M   'P 1'
#
loop_
_entity.id
_entity.type
_entity.pdbx_description
1 polymer ?
#
loop_
_entity_poly.entity_id
_entity_poly.type
_entity_poly.pdbx_seq_one_letter_code
_entity_poly.pdbx_strand_id
1 'polypeptide(L)'
;MKHPVSRNAHAHDVRRFVGQMIKQVRARQGLTAIDLATDANVSIGTVRNVESGTTEIGFGAMLDLFWALDFSADDVLAILAEDARARGGAA
;
A
#
# COMPACT_ATOMS: atom_id res chain seq x y z
N MET A 1 -15.35 19.02 22.02
CA MET A 1 -13.91 19.18 21.72
C MET A 1 -13.43 17.84 21.18
N LYS A 2 -13.31 17.68 19.85
CA LYS A 2 -12.83 16.42 19.26
C LYS A 2 -11.32 16.37 19.47
N HIS A 3 -10.84 15.41 20.24
CA HIS A 3 -9.41 15.15 20.31
C HIS A 3 -8.93 14.76 18.90
N PRO A 4 -7.92 15.44 18.32
CA PRO A 4 -7.38 15.01 17.05
C PRO A 4 -6.78 13.63 17.29
N VAL A 5 -7.35 12.61 16.64
CA VAL A 5 -6.66 11.33 16.51
C VAL A 5 -5.28 11.65 15.94
N SER A 6 -4.25 11.13 16.61
CA SER A 6 -2.85 11.40 16.26
C SER A 6 -2.68 11.18 14.76
N ARG A 7 -2.21 12.21 14.04
CA ARG A 7 -2.02 12.22 12.58
C ARG A 7 -1.25 10.98 12.06
N ASN A 8 -0.48 10.33 12.93
CA ASN A 8 0.30 9.11 12.64
C ASN A 8 -0.51 7.80 12.68
N ALA A 9 -1.64 7.73 13.41
CA ALA A 9 -2.44 6.51 13.50
C ALA A 9 -3.12 6.20 12.16
N HIS A 10 -3.70 7.22 11.51
CA HIS A 10 -4.36 7.07 10.21
C HIS A 10 -3.39 6.65 9.10
N ALA A 11 -2.19 7.25 9.08
CA ALA A 11 -1.16 6.92 8.11
C ALA A 11 -0.74 5.44 8.21
N HIS A 12 -0.70 4.90 9.42
CA HIS A 12 -0.37 3.49 9.65
C HIS A 12 -1.47 2.53 9.15
N ASP A 13 -2.74 2.87 9.36
CA ASP A 13 -3.87 2.04 8.90
C ASP A 13 -3.97 2.00 7.37
N VAL A 14 -3.85 3.16 6.72
CA VAL A 14 -3.82 3.26 5.26
C VAL A 14 -2.61 2.50 4.69
N ARG A 15 -1.44 2.60 5.32
CA ARG A 15 -0.24 1.86 4.89
C ARG A 15 -0.45 0.35 4.94
N ARG A 16 -1.08 -0.17 6.00
CA ARG A 16 -1.42 -1.59 6.09
C ARG A 16 -2.42 -2.00 5.01
N PHE A 17 -3.42 -1.17 4.74
CA PHE A 17 -4.39 -1.43 3.69
C PHE A 17 -3.71 -1.53 2.31
N VAL A 18 -2.86 -0.56 1.95
CA VAL A 18 -2.10 -0.58 0.69
C VAL A 18 -1.24 -1.83 0.59
N GLY A 19 -0.50 -2.17 1.65
CA GLY A 19 0.31 -3.39 1.70
C GLY A 19 -0.50 -4.68 1.48
N GLN A 20 -1.68 -4.76 2.09
CA GLN A 20 -2.59 -5.89 1.88
C GLN A 20 -3.13 -5.96 0.47
N MET A 21 -3.48 -4.82 -0.14
CA MET A 21 -3.93 -4.80 -1.54
C MET A 21 -2.83 -5.26 -2.50
N ILE A 22 -1.62 -4.72 -2.36
CA ILE A 22 -0.44 -5.15 -3.14
C ILE A 22 -0.25 -6.67 -3.04
N LYS A 23 -0.28 -7.21 -1.82
CA LYS A 23 -0.16 -8.66 -1.58
C LYS A 23 -1.27 -9.46 -2.27
N GLN A 24 -2.51 -8.98 -2.21
CA GLN A 24 -3.66 -9.66 -2.80
C GLN A 24 -3.60 -9.66 -4.34
N VAL A 25 -3.30 -8.51 -4.95
CA VAL A 25 -3.18 -8.40 -6.42
C VAL A 25 -2.04 -9.31 -6.90
N ARG A 26 -0.87 -9.22 -6.27
CA ARG A 26 0.27 -10.10 -6.57
C ARG A 26 -0.11 -11.58 -6.51
N ALA A 27 -0.76 -12.01 -5.43
CA ALA A 27 -1.15 -13.40 -5.25
C ALA A 27 -2.21 -13.86 -6.28
N ARG A 28 -3.16 -13.00 -6.66
CA ARG A 28 -4.16 -13.30 -7.70
C ARG A 28 -3.53 -13.48 -9.08
N GLN A 29 -2.43 -12.78 -9.35
CA GLN A 29 -1.64 -12.92 -10.58
C GLN A 29 -0.69 -14.14 -10.54
N GLY A 30 -0.63 -14.90 -9.43
CA GLY A 30 0.26 -16.05 -9.30
C GLY A 30 1.73 -15.70 -9.07
N LEU A 31 2.04 -14.44 -8.78
CA LEU A 31 3.40 -13.95 -8.59
C LEU A 31 3.90 -14.22 -7.17
N THR A 32 5.16 -14.66 -7.04
CA THR A 32 5.86 -14.67 -5.75
C THR A 32 6.34 -13.25 -5.39
N ALA A 33 6.71 -13.04 -4.12
CA ALA A 33 7.30 -11.77 -3.71
C ALA A 33 8.67 -11.49 -4.38
N ILE A 34 9.36 -12.55 -4.85
CA ILE A 34 10.60 -12.41 -5.63
C ILE A 34 10.27 -11.91 -7.02
N ASP A 35 9.27 -12.49 -7.68
CA ASP A 35 8.85 -12.09 -9.03
C ASP A 35 8.45 -10.60 -9.05
N LEU A 36 7.60 -10.17 -8.11
CA LEU A 36 7.23 -8.75 -8.01
C LEU A 36 8.45 -7.85 -7.74
N ALA A 37 9.39 -8.28 -6.89
CA ALA A 37 10.58 -7.49 -6.62
C ALA A 37 11.45 -7.32 -7.88
N THR A 38 11.58 -8.39 -8.67
CA THR A 38 12.28 -8.39 -9.96
C THR A 38 11.59 -7.47 -10.96
N ASP A 39 10.28 -7.60 -11.15
CA ASP A 39 9.51 -6.84 -12.13
C ASP A 39 9.45 -5.34 -11.79
N ALA A 40 9.32 -5.02 -10.50
CA ALA A 40 9.33 -3.64 -10.02
C ALA A 40 10.74 -3.06 -9.82
N ASN A 41 11.81 -3.83 -10.09
CA ASN A 41 13.20 -3.42 -9.87
C ASN A 41 13.47 -2.87 -8.44
N VAL A 42 12.93 -3.56 -7.42
CA VAL A 42 13.14 -3.24 -6.00
C VAL A 42 13.71 -4.45 -5.26
N SER A 43 14.17 -4.23 -4.02
CA SER A 43 14.60 -5.36 -3.19
C SER A 43 13.41 -6.21 -2.74
N ILE A 44 13.59 -7.52 -2.60
CA ILE A 44 12.60 -8.41 -1.97
C ILE A 44 12.22 -7.95 -0.55
N GLY A 45 13.18 -7.33 0.17
CA GLY A 45 12.93 -6.74 1.48
C GLY A 45 11.93 -5.58 1.42
N THR A 46 12.02 -4.76 0.38
CA THR A 46 11.06 -3.67 0.10
C THR A 46 9.66 -4.25 -0.06
N VAL A 47 9.47 -5.26 -0.91
CA VAL A 47 8.16 -5.91 -1.11
C VAL A 47 7.60 -6.45 0.21
N ARG A 48 8.40 -7.19 0.99
CA ARG A 48 7.96 -7.76 2.27
C ARG A 48 7.54 -6.69 3.28
N ASN A 49 8.32 -5.61 3.39
CA ASN A 49 8.06 -4.51 4.32
C ASN A 49 6.82 -3.67 3.92
N VAL A 50 6.54 -3.59 2.62
CA VAL A 50 5.32 -2.99 2.09
C VAL A 50 4.11 -3.83 2.44
N GLU A 51 4.16 -5.13 2.13
CA GLU A 51 3.03 -6.03 2.34
C GLU A 51 2.67 -6.24 3.81
N SER A 52 3.65 -6.10 4.72
CA SER A 52 3.42 -6.09 6.16
C SER A 52 2.89 -4.75 6.68
N GLY A 53 2.98 -3.68 5.88
CA GLY A 53 2.67 -2.32 6.27
C GLY A 53 3.57 -1.82 7.40
N THR A 54 4.82 -2.29 7.50
CA THR A 54 5.76 -1.92 8.59
C THR A 54 6.66 -0.75 8.25
N THR A 55 6.82 -0.41 6.97
CA THR A 55 7.77 0.62 6.51
C THR A 55 7.12 1.63 5.59
N GLU A 56 7.47 2.91 5.74
CA GLU A 56 7.18 3.92 4.73
C GLU A 56 8.05 3.67 3.49
N ILE A 57 7.42 3.61 2.32
CA ILE A 57 8.13 3.54 1.06
C ILE A 57 8.19 4.91 0.39
N GLY A 58 9.26 5.13 -0.38
CA GLY A 58 9.33 6.28 -1.27
C GLY A 58 8.25 6.19 -2.34
N PHE A 59 7.78 7.36 -2.80
CA PHE A 59 6.75 7.46 -3.83
C PHE A 59 7.15 6.75 -5.13
N GLY A 60 8.41 6.86 -5.56
CA GLY A 60 8.92 6.15 -6.75
C GLY A 60 8.76 4.63 -6.66
N ALA A 61 9.26 4.02 -5.58
CA ALA A 61 9.13 2.58 -5.36
C ALA A 61 7.66 2.12 -5.26
N MET A 62 6.76 2.98 -4.77
CA MET A 62 5.33 2.69 -4.78
C MET A 62 4.77 2.63 -6.21
N LEU A 63 5.15 3.58 -7.06
CA LEU A 63 4.76 3.59 -8.47
C LEU A 63 5.35 2.40 -9.24
N ASP A 64 6.58 2.01 -8.94
CA ASP A 64 7.21 0.83 -9.56
C ASP A 64 6.43 -0.45 -9.23
N LEU A 65 5.99 -0.60 -7.97
CA LEU A 65 5.15 -1.73 -7.55
C LEU A 65 3.77 -1.71 -8.22
N PHE A 66 3.15 -0.53 -8.35
CA PHE A 66 1.86 -0.39 -9.03
C PHE A 66 1.97 -0.72 -10.52
N TRP A 67 3.04 -0.27 -11.18
CA TRP A 67 3.31 -0.58 -12.58
C TRP A 67 3.52 -2.09 -12.79
N ALA A 68 4.34 -2.74 -11.95
CA ALA A 68 4.61 -4.17 -12.06
C ALA A 68 3.38 -5.05 -11.79
N LEU A 69 2.41 -4.55 -11.02
CA LEU A 69 1.16 -5.24 -10.72
C LEU A 69 0.00 -4.87 -11.66
N ASP A 70 0.23 -4.03 -12.66
CA ASP A 70 -0.82 -3.51 -13.55
C ASP A 70 -2.00 -2.91 -12.75
N PHE A 71 -1.68 -2.08 -11.74
CA PHE A 71 -2.71 -1.44 -10.90
C PHE A 71 -3.62 -0.56 -11.75
N SER A 72 -4.93 -0.82 -11.63
CA SER A 72 -5.95 -0.05 -12.33
C SER A 72 -6.21 1.29 -11.63
N ALA A 73 -6.90 2.20 -12.33
CA ALA A 73 -7.40 3.43 -11.72
C ALA A 73 -8.33 3.13 -10.52
N ASP A 74 -9.11 2.05 -10.58
CA ASP A 74 -10.02 1.65 -9.51
C ASP A 74 -9.26 1.21 -8.25
N ASP A 75 -8.13 0.52 -8.40
CA ASP A 75 -7.27 0.14 -7.27
C ASP A 75 -6.71 1.38 -6.56
N VAL A 76 -6.29 2.39 -7.33
CA VAL A 76 -5.82 3.67 -6.77
C VAL A 76 -6.95 4.43 -6.09
N LEU A 77 -8.14 4.47 -6.70
CA LEU A 77 -9.32 5.09 -6.09
C LEU A 77 -9.72 4.42 -4.78
N ALA A 78 -9.57 3.09 -4.66
CA ALA A 78 -9.80 2.37 -3.42
C ALA A 78 -8.84 2.79 -2.30
N ILE A 79 -7.56 3.03 -2.62
CA ILE A 79 -6.57 3.57 -1.67
C ILE A 79 -6.98 4.96 -1.19
N LEU A 80 -7.37 5.83 -2.12
CA LEU A 80 -7.78 7.21 -1.78
C LEU A 80 -9.07 7.25 -0.97
N ALA A 81 -10.03 6.37 -1.27
CA ALA A 81 -11.24 6.22 -0.49
C ALA A 81 -10.94 5.76 0.94
N GLU A 82 -10.01 4.82 1.11
CA GLU A 82 -9.57 4.37 2.43
C GLU A 82 -8.83 5.47 3.21
N ASP A 83 -7.95 6.25 2.56
CA ASP A 83 -7.31 7.41 3.20
C ASP A 83 -8.33 8.47 3.61
N ALA A 84 -9.31 8.78 2.75
CA ALA A 84 -10.40 9.69 3.07
C ALA A 84 -11.23 9.20 4.26
N ARG A 85 -11.54 7.88 4.31
CA ARG A 85 -12.24 7.24 5.44
C ARG A 85 -11.42 7.33 6.72
N ALA A 86 -10.13 7.04 6.65
CA ALA A 86 -9.23 7.12 7.79
C ALA A 86 -9.15 8.55 8.34
N ARG A 87 -9.05 9.57 7.46
CA ARG A 87 -9.02 10.99 7.86
C ARG A 87 -10.37 11.53 8.32
N GLY A 88 -11.48 11.03 7.77
CA GLY A 88 -12.84 11.44 8.12
C GLY A 88 -13.41 10.76 9.36
N GLY A 89 -12.75 9.72 9.87
CA GLY A 89 -13.29 8.76 10.83
C GLY A 89 -12.74 8.87 12.26
N ALA A 90 -12.89 10.03 12.88
CA ALA A 90 -13.18 10.15 14.32
C ALA A 90 -14.30 11.18 14.47
N ALA A 91 -15.48 10.82 13.94
CA ALA A 91 -16.67 11.63 14.06
C ALA A 91 -17.46 11.28 15.31
#